data_AF-A0A7S1F5Z1-F1
#
_entry.id   AF-A0A7S1F5Z1-F1
#
_cell.length_a   1.000
_cell.length_b   1.000
_cell.length_c   1.000
_cell.angle_alpha   90.00
_cell.angle_beta   90.00
_cell.angle_gamma   90.00
#
_symmetry.space_group_name_H-M   'P 1'
#
loop_
_entity.id
_entity.type
_entity.pdbx_description
1 polymer ?
#
loop_
_entity_poly.entity_id
_entity_poly.type
_entity_poly.pdbx_seq_one_letter_code
_entity_poly.pdbx_strand_id
1 'polypeptide(L)'
;WEEWWHHRLVPGVHYVAVAHDWHDLGAKLRPLLADKVSARRIANAGRALALEMFDSKTVDCYWRLLIEEAHRFLPQASMESEDEITLADVLVGDSRTPFSVPFQVHPPLSRGRR
;
A
#
# COMPACT_ATOMS: atom_id res chain seq x y z
N TRP A 1 -5.26 5.09 6.96
CA TRP A 1 -4.69 4.22 5.92
C TRP A 1 -3.62 5.02 5.22
N GLU A 2 -2.40 4.47 5.15
CA GLU A 2 -1.20 5.10 4.61
C GLU A 2 -0.44 4.03 3.81
N GLU A 3 0.27 4.46 2.78
CA GLU A 3 1.08 3.65 1.86
C GLU A 3 2.41 4.38 1.70
N TRP A 4 3.44 3.68 1.23
CA TRP A 4 4.79 4.24 1.12
C TRP A 4 4.90 5.54 0.31
N TRP A 5 3.99 5.79 -0.63
CA TRP A 5 3.96 6.98 -1.48
C TRP A 5 3.08 8.13 -0.95
N HIS A 6 2.26 7.92 0.08
CA HIS A 6 1.28 8.93 0.53
C HIS A 6 1.93 10.26 0.92
N HIS A 7 3.12 10.23 1.53
CA HIS A 7 3.88 11.41 1.94
C HIS A 7 4.25 12.35 0.77
N ARG A 8 4.22 11.86 -0.48
CA ARG A 8 4.49 12.69 -1.67
C ARG A 8 3.25 13.45 -2.16
N LEU A 9 2.05 13.05 -1.75
CA LEU A 9 0.81 13.72 -2.13
C LEU A 9 0.57 14.94 -1.23
N VAL A 10 0.26 16.08 -1.86
CA VAL A 10 0.06 17.35 -1.17
C VAL A 10 -1.37 17.83 -1.43
N PRO A 11 -2.18 18.04 -0.37
CA PRO A 11 -3.51 18.63 -0.50
C PRO A 11 -3.50 19.96 -1.26
N GLY A 12 -4.46 20.14 -2.17
CA GLY A 12 -4.57 21.36 -2.99
C GLY A 12 -3.57 21.47 -4.14
N VAL A 13 -2.60 20.55 -4.21
CA VAL A 13 -1.65 20.44 -5.35
C VAL A 13 -1.98 19.22 -6.19
N HIS A 14 -2.02 18.04 -5.57
CA HIS A 14 -2.21 16.77 -6.28
C HIS A 14 -3.65 16.24 -6.19
N TYR A 15 -4.38 16.63 -5.15
CA TYR A 15 -5.76 16.19 -4.90
C TYR A 15 -6.50 17.19 -4.01
N VAL A 16 -7.81 17.00 -3.86
CA VAL A 16 -8.65 17.77 -2.93
C VAL A 16 -8.84 16.92 -1.68
N ALA A 17 -8.24 17.32 -0.56
CA ALA A 17 -8.45 16.63 0.71
C ALA A 17 -9.87 16.90 1.21
N VAL A 18 -10.58 15.90 1.72
CA VAL A 18 -11.97 15.97 2.20
C VAL A 18 -12.00 15.35 3.60
N ALA A 19 -12.88 15.83 4.47
CA ALA A 19 -13.07 15.26 5.80
C ALA A 19 -13.54 13.80 5.69
N HIS A 20 -13.19 12.97 6.68
CA HIS A 20 -13.53 11.54 6.66
C HIS A 20 -15.04 11.24 6.63
N ASP A 21 -15.83 12.15 7.20
CA ASP A 21 -17.30 12.12 7.23
C ASP A 21 -17.94 12.90 6.07
N TRP A 22 -17.13 13.43 5.16
CA TRP A 22 -17.53 14.11 3.92
C TRP A 22 -18.31 15.42 4.09
N HIS A 23 -18.45 15.96 5.31
CA HIS A 23 -19.29 17.13 5.55
C HIS A 23 -18.83 18.39 4.78
N ASP A 24 -17.54 18.48 4.45
CA ASP A 24 -16.93 19.62 3.77
C ASP A 24 -16.82 19.46 2.24
N LEU A 25 -17.24 18.32 1.69
CA LEU A 25 -17.11 17.99 0.26
C LEU A 25 -17.74 19.08 -0.63
N GLY A 26 -18.98 19.47 -0.33
CA GLY A 26 -19.71 20.45 -1.13
C GLY A 26 -19.10 21.85 -1.09
N ALA A 27 -18.48 22.24 0.04
CA ALA A 27 -17.77 23.51 0.14
C ALA A 27 -16.47 23.51 -0.68
N LYS A 28 -15.77 22.36 -0.74
CA LYS A 28 -14.52 22.20 -1.50
C LYS A 28 -14.73 22.02 -3.01
N LEU A 29 -15.81 21.37 -3.42
CA LEU A 29 -16.12 21.16 -4.85
C LEU A 29 -16.65 22.42 -5.55
N ARG A 30 -17.51 23.20 -4.89
CA ARG A 30 -18.14 24.39 -5.49
C ARG A 30 -17.16 25.35 -6.20
N PRO A 31 -16.05 25.80 -5.60
CA PRO A 31 -15.10 26.69 -6.28
C PRO A 31 -14.42 26.03 -7.48
N LEU A 32 -14.20 24.71 -7.45
CA LEU A 32 -13.58 23.97 -8.55
C LEU A 32 -14.53 23.75 -9.74
N LEU A 33 -15.84 23.67 -9.47
CA LEU A 33 -16.85 23.64 -10.52
C LEU A 33 -16.99 24.99 -11.23
N ALA A 34 -16.79 26.09 -10.48
CA ALA A 34 -16.80 27.45 -11.02
C ALA A 34 -15.50 27.80 -11.77
N ASP A 35 -14.35 27.30 -11.31
CA ASP A 35 -13.04 27.50 -11.94
C ASP A 35 -12.43 26.18 -12.44
N LYS A 36 -12.74 25.87 -13.70
CA LYS A 36 -12.24 24.66 -14.37
C LYS A 36 -10.72 24.69 -14.60
N VAL A 37 -10.08 25.86 -14.66
CA VAL A 37 -8.64 25.97 -14.89
C VAL A 37 -7.89 25.48 -13.65
N SER A 38 -8.28 25.98 -12.47
CA SER A 38 -7.72 25.51 -11.21
C SER A 38 -7.97 24.02 -10.96
N ALA A 39 -9.19 23.54 -11.26
CA ALA A 39 -9.51 22.12 -11.16
C ALA A 39 -8.62 21.25 -12.07
N ARG A 40 -8.43 21.67 -13.33
CA ARG A 40 -7.57 20.97 -14.29
C ARG A 40 -6.12 20.94 -13.83
N ARG A 41 -5.61 22.03 -13.26
CA ARG A 41 -4.25 22.12 -12.72
C ARG A 41 -4.00 21.07 -11.66
N ILE A 42 -4.90 20.94 -10.68
CA ILE A 42 -4.79 19.94 -9.60
C ILE A 42 -4.81 18.51 -10.19
N ALA A 43 -5.78 18.23 -11.07
CA ALA A 43 -5.92 16.91 -11.68
C ALA A 43 -4.69 16.52 -12.52
N ASN A 44 -4.14 17.46 -13.30
CA ASN A 44 -2.96 17.21 -14.11
C ASN A 44 -1.71 17.00 -13.24
N ALA A 45 -1.54 17.75 -12.14
CA ALA A 45 -0.43 17.59 -11.22
C ALA A 45 -0.50 16.22 -10.50
N GLY A 46 -1.67 15.83 -10.00
CA GLY A 46 -1.87 14.50 -9.41
C GLY A 46 -1.59 13.36 -10.40
N ARG A 47 -2.07 13.50 -11.64
CA ARG A 47 -1.79 12.53 -12.72
C ARG A 47 -0.29 12.45 -13.02
N ALA A 48 0.39 13.58 -13.15
CA ALA A 48 1.82 13.61 -13.46
C ALA A 48 2.64 12.89 -12.37
N LEU A 49 2.35 13.19 -11.10
CA LEU A 49 3.02 12.52 -9.98
C LEU A 49 2.70 11.02 -9.93
N ALA A 50 1.43 10.62 -10.16
CA ALA A 50 1.08 9.20 -10.20
C ALA A 50 1.84 8.44 -11.30
N LEU A 51 1.98 9.03 -12.49
CA LEU A 51 2.75 8.43 -13.58
C LEU A 51 4.25 8.32 -13.26
N GLU A 52 4.80 9.26 -12.49
CA GLU A 52 6.19 9.21 -12.03
C GLU A 52 6.41 8.11 -10.97
N MET A 53 5.51 8.04 -9.98
CA MET A 53 5.65 7.14 -8.83
C MET A 53 5.34 5.68 -9.16
N PHE A 54 4.39 5.45 -10.05
CA PHE A 54 3.89 4.10 -10.37
C PHE A 54 4.43 3.56 -11.69
N ASP A 55 5.50 4.15 -12.23
CA ASP A 55 6.32 3.49 -13.23
C ASP A 55 6.96 2.23 -12.62
N SER A 56 7.01 1.13 -13.39
CA SER A 56 7.49 -0.15 -12.87
C SER A 56 8.92 -0.06 -12.34
N LYS A 57 9.79 0.73 -12.98
CA LYS A 57 11.18 0.90 -12.54
C LYS A 57 11.25 1.61 -11.19
N THR A 58 10.38 2.59 -10.95
CA THR A 58 10.30 3.30 -9.68
C THR A 58 9.85 2.37 -8.57
N VAL A 59 8.82 1.55 -8.81
CA VAL A 59 8.29 0.58 -7.84
C VAL A 59 9.33 -0.50 -7.52
N ASP A 60 9.98 -1.07 -8.53
CA ASP A 60 11.04 -2.07 -8.35
C ASP A 60 12.22 -1.50 -7.56
N CYS A 61 12.61 -0.26 -7.87
CA CYS A 61 13.69 0.43 -7.17
C CYS A 61 13.36 0.62 -5.68
N TYR A 62 12.14 1.07 -5.37
CA TYR A 62 11.68 1.23 -4.00
C TYR A 62 11.78 -0.09 -3.21
N TRP A 63 11.23 -1.18 -3.76
CA TRP A 63 11.25 -2.47 -3.07
C TRP A 63 12.65 -3.03 -2.88
N ARG A 64 13.51 -2.93 -3.90
CA ARG A 64 14.90 -3.36 -3.78
C ARG A 64 15.60 -2.61 -2.64
N LEU A 65 15.55 -1.29 -2.65
CA LEU A 65 16.21 -0.47 -1.63
C LEU A 65 15.63 -0.73 -0.23
N LEU A 66 14.32 -0.92 -0.12
CA LEU A 66 13.68 -1.23 1.16
C LEU A 66 14.17 -2.56 1.73
N ILE A 67 14.27 -3.61 0.89
CA ILE A 67 14.75 -4.93 1.32
C ILE A 67 16.24 -4.87 1.69
N GLU A 68 17.05 -4.19 0.87
CA GLU A 68 18.49 -3.97 1.14
C GLU A 68 18.71 -3.25 2.49
N GLU A 69 17.90 -2.23 2.78
CA GLU A 69 17.97 -1.49 4.04
C GLU A 69 17.48 -2.36 5.20
N ALA A 70 16.34 -3.05 5.05
CA ALA A 70 15.78 -3.92 6.07
C ALA A 70 16.75 -5.04 6.46
N HIS A 71 17.46 -5.63 5.49
CA HIS A 71 18.45 -6.68 5.74
C HIS A 71 19.58 -6.26 6.69
N ARG A 72 19.86 -4.95 6.83
CA ARG A 72 20.84 -4.44 7.81
C ARG A 72 20.38 -4.57 9.25
N PHE A 73 19.07 -4.66 9.47
CA PHE A 73 18.45 -4.68 10.80
C PHE A 73 17.83 -6.03 11.14
N LEU A 74 17.52 -6.85 10.13
CA LEU A 74 16.99 -8.18 10.36
C LEU A 74 18.09 -9.11 10.90
N PRO A 75 17.79 -9.96 11.90
CA PRO A 75 18.72 -10.99 12.34
C PRO A 75 19.12 -11.84 11.14
N GLN A 76 20.41 -12.13 11.01
CA GLN A 76 20.83 -13.15 10.04
C GLN A 76 20.15 -14.46 10.42
N ALA A 77 19.57 -15.15 9.44
CA ALA A 77 19.11 -16.50 9.66
C ALA A 77 20.30 -17.31 10.17
N SER A 78 20.22 -17.79 11.41
CA SER A 78 21.15 -18.80 11.88
C SER A 78 20.94 -20.01 10.99
N MET A 79 21.99 -20.43 10.28
CA MET A 79 22.05 -21.72 9.59
C MET A 79 22.12 -22.86 10.62
N GLU A 80 21.19 -22.91 11.58
CA GLU A 80 20.96 -24.12 12.35
C GLU A 80 20.25 -25.11 11.43
N SER A 81 21.09 -25.92 10.78
CA SER A 81 20.82 -27.10 9.94
C SER A 81 19.69 -26.94 8.91
N GLU A 82 20.11 -26.81 7.66
CA GLU A 82 19.30 -27.27 6.53
C GLU A 82 18.94 -28.75 6.77
N ASP A 83 17.70 -29.02 7.17
CA ASP A 83 17.03 -30.20 6.64
C ASP A 83 16.98 -29.95 5.12
N GLU A 84 17.89 -30.59 4.41
CA GLU A 84 18.04 -30.54 2.95
C GLU A 84 16.70 -30.92 2.32
N ILE A 85 15.86 -29.94 1.99
CA ILE A 85 14.62 -30.18 1.25
C ILE A 85 15.04 -30.62 -0.15
N THR A 86 14.95 -31.92 -0.42
CA THR A 86 15.36 -32.46 -1.70
C THR A 86 14.34 -32.06 -2.77
N LEU A 87 14.77 -31.96 -4.03
CA LEU A 87 13.86 -31.71 -5.15
C LEU A 87 12.74 -32.78 -5.24
N ALA A 88 12.96 -33.96 -4.68
CA ALA A 88 11.95 -35.01 -4.54
C ALA A 88 10.82 -34.60 -3.57
N ASP A 89 11.11 -33.89 -2.48
CA ASP A 89 10.11 -33.43 -1.52
C ASP A 89 9.18 -32.35 -2.13
N VAL A 90 9.71 -31.56 -3.08
CA VAL A 90 8.92 -30.56 -3.82
C VAL A 90 8.05 -31.20 -4.91
N LEU A 91 8.49 -32.32 -5.48
CA LEU A 91 7.81 -32.98 -6.60
C LEU A 91 6.85 -34.12 -6.18
N VAL A 92 6.87 -34.53 -4.90
CA VAL A 92 5.96 -35.56 -4.35
C VAL A 92 4.63 -34.99 -3.82
N GLY A 93 4.43 -33.67 -3.88
CA GLY A 93 3.17 -33.01 -3.50
C GLY A 93 2.03 -33.15 -4.52
N ASP A 94 1.64 -34.37 -4.88
CA ASP A 94 0.43 -34.64 -5.65
C ASP A 94 -0.83 -34.26 -4.84
N SER A 95 -1.48 -33.18 -5.27
CA SER A 95 -2.94 -33.05 -5.41
C SER A 95 -3.82 -33.69 -4.33
N ARG A 96 -3.88 -33.17 -3.09
CA ARG A 96 -5.07 -33.22 -2.19
C ARG A 96 -4.83 -32.66 -0.78
N THR A 97 -4.56 -31.36 -0.65
CA THR A 97 -5.01 -30.62 0.54
C THR A 97 -5.15 -29.15 0.17
N PRO A 98 -6.33 -28.52 0.35
CA PRO A 98 -6.44 -27.08 0.20
C PRO A 98 -5.57 -26.44 1.27
N PHE A 99 -4.60 -25.64 0.82
CA PHE A 99 -3.76 -24.81 1.68
C PHE A 99 -4.67 -23.88 2.48
N SER A 100 -5.03 -24.30 3.69
CA SER A 100 -5.89 -23.52 4.58
C SER A 100 -4.99 -22.69 5.46
N VAL A 101 -4.80 -21.43 5.08
CA VAL A 101 -4.22 -20.45 6.00
C VAL A 101 -5.26 -20.24 7.11
N PRO A 102 -4.93 -20.45 8.39
CA PRO A 102 -5.85 -20.09 9.46
C PRO A 102 -5.91 -18.57 9.55
N PHE A 103 -6.81 -17.96 8.78
CA PHE A 103 -7.14 -16.55 8.94
C PHE A 103 -7.96 -16.43 10.22
N GLN A 104 -7.28 -16.25 11.36
CA GLN A 104 -7.97 -15.89 12.60
C GLN A 104 -8.49 -14.46 12.47
N VAL A 105 -9.75 -14.32 12.04
CA VAL A 105 -10.49 -13.07 12.19
C VAL A 105 -10.74 -12.88 13.68
N HIS A 106 -9.96 -12.02 14.33
CA HIS A 106 -10.36 -11.53 15.64
C HIS A 106 -11.66 -10.72 15.49
N PRO A 107 -12.73 -11.05 16.23
CA PRO A 107 -13.95 -10.26 16.19
C PRO A 107 -13.65 -8.83 16.67
N PRO A 108 -14.30 -7.80 16.11
CA PRO A 108 -14.12 -6.44 16.59
C PRO A 108 -14.56 -6.37 18.06
N LEU A 109 -13.72 -5.73 18.89
CA LEU A 109 -14.01 -5.44 20.28
C LEU A 109 -15.41 -4.80 20.37
N SER A 110 -16.33 -5.49 21.03
CA SER A 110 -17.65 -4.98 21.34
C SER A 110 -17.50 -3.71 22.18
N ARG A 111 -17.99 -2.58 21.65
CA ARG A 111 -18.13 -1.33 22.40
C ARG A 111 -18.95 -1.62 23.66
N GLY A 112 -18.29 -1.57 24.81
CA GLY A 112 -18.96 -1.55 26.10
C GLY A 112 -19.91 -0.35 26.15
N ARG A 113 -21.21 -0.65 26.30
CA ARG A 113 -22.17 0.33 26.81
C ARG A 113 -21.81 0.64 28.26
N ARG A 114 -21.41 1.87 28.53
CA ARG A 114 -21.79 2.63 29.72
C ARG A 114 -22.05 4.06 29.32
#